data_AF-N6YEW0-F1
#
_entry.id   AF-N6YEW0-F1
#
_cell.length_a   1.000
_cell.length_b   1.000
_cell.length_c   1.000
_cell.angle_alpha   90.00
_cell.angle_beta   90.00
_cell.angle_gamma   90.00
#
_symmetry.space_group_name_H-M   'P 1'
#
loop_
_entity.id
_entity.type
_entity.pdbx_description
1 polymer ?
#
loop_
_entity_poly.entity_id
_entity_poly.type
_entity_poly.pdbx_seq_one_letter_code
_entity_poly.pdbx_strand_id
1 'polypeptide(L)'
;MILAAVLTLGTLATPAWASGPGEKYAHFEAKPSETLDQAVANFSEYNTKLQAILDGAVSDGDMADVHQLTYTLEAALAKMNEEMGKLAETLEEVHQASEKLDREGVIKHGKAYLETSRKVVK
;
A
#
# COMPACT_ATOMS: atom_id res chain seq x y z
N MET A 1 52.93 50.98 -28.58
CA MET A 1 52.12 50.00 -29.34
C MET A 1 51.87 48.80 -28.45
N ILE A 2 50.57 48.56 -28.20
CA ILE A 2 49.88 47.34 -27.76
C ILE A 2 50.27 46.74 -26.39
N LEU A 3 49.44 47.10 -25.41
CA LEU A 3 49.23 46.45 -24.11
C LEU A 3 48.85 44.98 -24.30
N ALA A 4 49.47 44.08 -23.53
CA ALA A 4 49.09 42.68 -23.44
C ALA A 4 47.80 42.53 -22.60
N ALA A 5 46.79 41.92 -23.21
CA ALA A 5 45.51 41.60 -22.57
C ALA A 5 45.67 40.35 -21.68
N VAL A 6 45.36 40.48 -20.39
CA VAL A 6 45.15 39.34 -19.50
C VAL A 6 43.65 39.04 -19.48
N LEU A 7 43.30 37.90 -20.08
CA LEU A 7 41.94 37.38 -20.15
C LEU A 7 41.60 36.69 -18.83
N THR A 8 40.86 37.36 -17.95
CA THR A 8 40.30 36.74 -16.74
C THR A 8 39.06 35.94 -17.11
N LEU A 9 39.18 34.61 -17.04
CA LEU A 9 38.09 33.66 -17.22
C LEU A 9 37.14 33.77 -16.02
N GLY A 10 36.02 34.47 -16.19
CA GLY A 10 34.94 34.49 -15.22
C GLY A 10 34.23 33.14 -15.21
N THR A 11 34.38 32.37 -14.15
CA THR A 11 33.62 31.14 -13.93
C THR A 11 32.15 31.50 -13.67
N LEU A 12 31.29 31.11 -14.60
CA LEU A 12 29.84 31.12 -14.42
C LEU A 12 29.48 30.14 -13.31
N ALA A 13 29.16 30.65 -12.12
CA ALA A 13 28.51 29.86 -11.08
C ALA A 13 27.10 29.51 -11.56
N THR A 14 26.91 28.27 -11.99
CA THR A 14 25.58 27.71 -12.21
C THR A 14 24.83 27.70 -10.87
N PRO A 15 23.55 28.10 -10.83
CA PRO A 15 22.73 27.81 -9.65
C PRO A 15 22.61 26.29 -9.58
N ALA A 16 23.34 25.69 -8.65
CA ALA A 16 23.07 24.33 -8.24
C ALA A 16 21.64 24.35 -7.68
N TRP A 17 20.69 23.80 -8.45
CA TRP A 17 19.47 23.29 -7.88
C TRP A 17 19.89 22.21 -6.89
N ALA A 18 20.02 22.64 -5.64
CA ALA A 18 20.16 21.75 -4.51
C ALA A 18 18.84 21.00 -4.38
N SER A 19 18.71 19.91 -5.12
CA SER A 19 17.91 18.78 -4.68
C SER A 19 18.58 18.28 -3.41
N GLY A 20 18.27 18.95 -2.29
CA GLY A 20 18.72 18.52 -0.97
C GLY A 20 18.33 17.05 -0.75
N PRO A 21 19.05 16.31 0.11
CA PRO A 21 18.61 14.97 0.49
C PRO A 21 17.19 15.12 1.00
N GLY A 22 16.23 14.55 0.27
CA GLY A 22 14.81 14.70 0.54
C GLY A 22 14.59 14.56 2.03
N GLU A 23 13.94 15.55 2.64
CA GLU A 23 13.55 15.51 4.03
C GLU A 23 13.07 14.09 4.31
N LYS A 24 13.67 13.42 5.30
CA LYS A 24 13.14 12.17 5.81
C LYS A 24 11.81 12.54 6.44
N TYR A 25 10.75 12.60 5.62
CA TYR A 25 9.39 12.77 6.07
C TYR A 25 9.19 11.75 7.19
N ALA A 26 8.76 12.21 8.36
CA ALA A 26 8.53 11.33 9.49
C ALA A 26 7.52 10.27 9.04
N HIS A 27 7.96 9.02 8.93
CA HIS A 27 7.06 7.91 8.65
C HIS A 27 6.07 7.83 9.81
N PHE A 28 4.80 8.07 9.51
CA PHE A 28 3.74 7.91 10.50
C PHE A 28 3.58 6.42 10.80
N GLU A 29 3.30 6.08 12.07
CA GLU A 29 3.12 4.69 12.47
C GLU A 29 1.73 4.20 12.04
N ALA A 30 1.69 3.26 11.10
CA ALA A 30 0.46 2.63 10.67
C ALA A 30 -0.22 1.89 11.84
N LYS A 31 -1.55 2.00 11.95
CA LYS A 31 -2.33 1.06 12.77
C LYS A 31 -2.04 -0.39 12.32
N PRO A 32 -1.70 -1.30 13.25
CA PRO A 32 -1.28 -2.66 12.90
C PRO A 32 -2.42 -3.48 12.28
N SER A 33 -2.05 -4.36 11.34
CA SER A 33 -2.92 -5.32 10.66
C SER A 33 -2.31 -6.71 10.73
N GLU A 34 -2.26 -7.29 11.93
CA GLU A 34 -1.59 -8.59 12.19
C GLU A 34 -2.45 -9.79 11.79
N THR A 35 -3.76 -9.58 11.67
CA THR A 35 -4.75 -10.60 11.30
C THR A 35 -5.61 -10.13 10.12
N LEU A 36 -6.22 -11.06 9.38
CA LEU A 36 -7.15 -10.71 8.31
C LEU A 36 -8.32 -9.85 8.81
N ASP A 37 -8.86 -10.16 10.00
CA ASP A 37 -9.99 -9.42 10.57
C ASP A 37 -9.60 -7.97 10.90
N GLN A 38 -8.40 -7.75 11.45
CA GLN A 38 -7.86 -6.40 11.65
C GLN A 38 -7.62 -5.69 10.31
N ALA A 39 -7.05 -6.39 9.33
CA ALA A 39 -6.76 -5.82 8.02
C ALA A 39 -8.04 -5.36 7.31
N VAL A 40 -9.09 -6.20 7.27
CA VAL A 40 -10.39 -5.84 6.69
C VAL A 40 -11.04 -4.68 7.45
N ALA A 41 -10.99 -4.68 8.79
CA ALA A 41 -11.52 -3.59 9.58
C ALA A 41 -10.79 -2.26 9.30
N ASN A 42 -9.46 -2.27 9.30
CA ASN A 42 -8.64 -1.11 9.00
C ASN A 42 -8.86 -0.63 7.56
N PHE A 43 -8.88 -1.53 6.59
CA PHE A 43 -9.14 -1.22 5.19
C PHE A 43 -10.49 -0.53 5.01
N SER A 44 -11.55 -1.09 5.60
CA SER A 44 -12.90 -0.50 5.52
C SER A 44 -12.98 0.87 6.20
N GLU A 45 -12.46 0.99 7.42
CA GLU A 45 -12.50 2.23 8.21
C GLU A 45 -11.73 3.35 7.49
N TYR A 46 -10.52 3.05 7.02
CA TYR A 46 -9.65 4.07 6.43
C TYR A 46 -10.04 4.42 5.00
N ASN A 47 -10.64 3.50 4.24
CA ASN A 47 -11.26 3.87 2.96
C ASN A 47 -12.46 4.81 3.17
N THR A 48 -13.22 4.64 4.25
CA THR A 48 -14.31 5.59 4.59
C THR A 48 -13.76 6.98 4.89
N LYS A 49 -12.64 7.08 5.62
CA LYS A 49 -11.95 8.35 5.90
C LYS A 49 -11.39 8.98 4.64
N LEU A 50 -10.75 8.18 3.79
CA LEU A 50 -10.22 8.63 2.50
C LEU A 50 -11.36 9.15 1.61
N GLN A 51 -12.48 8.43 1.51
CA GLN A 51 -13.65 8.86 0.76
C GLN A 51 -14.16 10.22 1.25
N ALA A 52 -14.24 10.43 2.56
CA ALA A 52 -14.71 11.70 3.13
C ALA A 52 -13.84 12.91 2.74
N ILE A 53 -12.52 12.71 2.59
CA ILE A 53 -11.61 13.74 2.07
C ILE A 53 -11.86 13.96 0.57
N LEU A 54 -11.97 12.88 -0.19
CA LEU A 54 -12.12 12.91 -1.65
C LEU A 54 -13.48 13.43 -2.14
N ASP A 55 -14.53 13.38 -1.30
CA ASP A 55 -15.84 13.95 -1.59
C ASP A 55 -15.85 15.49 -1.56
N GLY A 56 -14.79 16.10 -1.04
CA GLY A 56 -14.57 17.55 -1.03
C GLY A 56 -13.61 18.05 -2.12
N ALA A 57 -13.28 19.33 -2.07
CA ALA A 57 -12.13 19.86 -2.79
C ALA A 57 -10.87 19.57 -1.95
N VAL A 58 -10.02 18.66 -2.44
CA VAL A 58 -8.77 18.29 -1.76
C VAL A 58 -7.85 19.50 -1.69
N SER A 59 -7.60 19.99 -0.48
CA SER A 59 -6.71 21.11 -0.19
C SER A 59 -5.26 20.65 0.04
N ASP A 60 -4.32 21.59 0.07
CA ASP A 60 -2.93 21.30 0.43
C ASP A 60 -2.80 20.69 1.83
N GLY A 61 -3.71 21.03 2.76
CA GLY A 61 -3.75 20.46 4.10
C GLY A 61 -4.18 18.99 4.10
N ASP A 62 -5.15 18.64 3.25
CA ASP A 62 -5.67 17.28 3.14
C ASP A 62 -4.62 16.30 2.60
N MET A 63 -3.60 16.79 1.87
CA MET A 63 -2.51 15.95 1.36
C MET A 63 -1.74 15.24 2.48
N ALA A 64 -1.54 15.91 3.62
CA ALA A 64 -0.89 15.31 4.79
C ALA A 64 -1.77 14.22 5.43
N ASP A 65 -3.08 14.47 5.52
CA ASP A 65 -4.04 13.51 6.04
C ASP A 65 -4.15 12.28 5.15
N VAL A 66 -4.22 12.46 3.82
CA VAL A 66 -4.20 11.37 2.86
C VAL A 66 -2.92 10.54 3.00
N HIS A 67 -1.75 11.19 3.06
CA HIS A 67 -0.46 10.52 3.27
C HIS A 67 -0.46 9.69 4.57
N GLN A 68 -1.01 10.24 5.64
CA GLN A 68 -1.10 9.54 6.92
C GLN A 68 -2.05 8.34 6.87
N LEU A 69 -3.24 8.50 6.27
CA LEU A 69 -4.21 7.42 6.11
C LEU A 69 -3.64 6.28 5.26
N THR A 70 -2.85 6.60 4.23
CA THR A 70 -2.30 5.60 3.33
C THR A 70 -1.35 4.63 4.01
N TYR A 71 -0.63 5.00 5.07
CA TYR A 71 0.20 4.04 5.81
C TYR A 71 -0.61 2.88 6.42
N THR A 72 -1.78 3.17 7.00
CA THR A 72 -2.66 2.11 7.52
C THR A 72 -3.32 1.32 6.40
N LEU A 73 -3.70 1.96 5.29
CA LEU A 73 -4.23 1.26 4.12
C LEU A 73 -3.18 0.33 3.51
N GLU A 74 -1.91 0.73 3.43
CA GLU A 74 -0.80 -0.09 2.96
C GLU A 74 -0.58 -1.31 3.85
N ALA A 75 -0.55 -1.13 5.18
CA ALA A 75 -0.43 -2.24 6.13
C ALA A 75 -1.60 -3.23 6.02
N ALA A 76 -2.83 -2.72 5.89
CA ALA A 76 -4.02 -3.54 5.70
C ALA A 76 -3.98 -4.31 4.37
N LEU A 77 -3.66 -3.63 3.26
CA LEU A 77 -3.54 -4.24 1.94
C LEU A 77 -2.45 -5.32 1.91
N ALA A 78 -1.30 -5.07 2.53
CA ALA A 78 -0.23 -6.04 2.61
C ALA A 78 -0.71 -7.33 3.29
N LYS A 79 -1.41 -7.22 4.43
CA LYS A 79 -1.96 -8.38 5.13
C LYS A 79 -3.07 -9.07 4.34
N MET A 80 -3.97 -8.30 3.72
CA MET A 80 -5.02 -8.87 2.87
C MET A 80 -4.43 -9.64 1.70
N ASN A 81 -3.41 -9.11 1.02
CA ASN A 81 -2.73 -9.78 -0.10
C ASN A 81 -2.07 -11.09 0.35
N GLU A 82 -1.38 -11.09 1.50
CA GLU A 82 -0.80 -12.30 2.09
C GLU A 82 -1.87 -13.38 2.31
N GLU A 83 -2.98 -13.01 2.94
CA GLU A 83 -4.06 -13.93 3.29
C GLU A 83 -4.86 -14.39 2.07
N MET A 84 -5.03 -13.53 1.06
CA MET A 84 -5.67 -13.91 -0.22
C MET A 84 -4.79 -14.85 -1.05
N GLY A 85 -3.47 -14.73 -0.96
CA GLY A 85 -2.55 -15.72 -1.52
C GLY A 85 -2.79 -17.12 -0.94
N LYS A 86 -2.84 -17.23 0.40
CA LYS A 86 -3.15 -18.49 1.10
C LYS A 86 -4.56 -19.00 0.79
N LEU A 87 -5.52 -18.10 0.63
CA LEU A 87 -6.89 -18.45 0.26
C LEU A 87 -6.96 -19.06 -1.14
N ALA A 88 -6.18 -18.53 -2.10
CA ALA A 88 -6.09 -19.09 -3.44
C ALA A 88 -5.50 -20.51 -3.41
N GLU A 89 -4.46 -20.76 -2.61
CA GLU A 89 -3.92 -22.11 -2.38
C GLU A 89 -4.98 -23.04 -1.78
N THR A 90 -5.76 -22.58 -0.80
CA THR A 90 -6.84 -23.39 -0.22
C THR A 90 -7.94 -23.71 -1.23
N LEU A 91 -8.26 -22.77 -2.13
CA LEU A 91 -9.23 -23.01 -3.20
C LEU A 91 -8.71 -24.03 -4.22
N GLU A 92 -7.41 -23.99 -4.51
CA GLU A 92 -6.76 -24.98 -5.38
C GLU A 92 -6.84 -26.40 -4.78
N GLU A 93 -6.73 -26.55 -3.46
CA GLU A 93 -6.95 -27.86 -2.81
C GLU A 93 -8.39 -28.38 -3.02
N VAL A 94 -9.40 -27.50 -3.00
CA VAL A 94 -10.79 -27.86 -3.34
C VAL A 94 -10.87 -28.35 -4.79
N HIS A 95 -10.24 -27.60 -5.70
CA HIS A 95 -10.21 -27.93 -7.12
C HIS A 95 -9.58 -29.32 -7.35
N GLN A 96 -8.38 -29.56 -6.85
CA GLN A 96 -7.68 -30.84 -7.00
C GLN A 96 -8.41 -32.01 -6.35
N ALA A 97 -9.05 -31.81 -5.18
CA ALA A 97 -9.86 -32.86 -4.56
C ALA A 97 -11.06 -33.24 -5.45
N SER A 98 -11.67 -32.25 -6.11
CA SER A 98 -12.80 -32.49 -7.03
C SER A 98 -12.38 -33.31 -8.26
N GLU A 99 -11.20 -33.06 -8.82
CA GLU A 99 -10.65 -33.81 -9.95
C GLU A 99 -10.38 -35.29 -9.60
N LYS A 100 -10.01 -35.54 -8.34
CA LYS A 100 -9.72 -36.88 -7.81
C LYS A 100 -10.97 -37.64 -7.34
N LEU A 101 -12.16 -37.04 -7.46
CA LEU A 101 -13.41 -37.53 -6.87
C LEU A 101 -13.33 -37.73 -5.35
N ASP A 102 -12.43 -37.00 -4.67
CA ASP A 102 -12.26 -37.02 -3.22
C ASP A 102 -13.31 -36.12 -2.55
N ARG A 103 -14.42 -36.73 -2.15
CA ARG A 103 -15.55 -36.03 -1.53
C ARG A 103 -15.21 -35.44 -0.16
N GLU A 104 -14.39 -36.12 0.62
CA GLU A 104 -14.00 -35.66 1.95
C GLU A 104 -13.08 -34.45 1.84
N GLY A 105 -12.11 -34.50 0.92
CA GLY A 105 -11.24 -33.38 0.56
C GLY A 105 -12.03 -32.15 0.13
N VAL A 106 -12.96 -32.30 -0.82
CA VAL A 106 -13.82 -31.18 -1.28
C VAL A 106 -14.56 -30.52 -0.11
N ILE A 107 -15.15 -31.30 0.79
CA ILE A 107 -15.89 -30.76 1.93
C ILE A 107 -14.95 -30.05 2.91
N LYS A 108 -13.80 -30.65 3.22
CA LYS A 108 -12.83 -30.11 4.17
C LYS A 108 -12.26 -28.78 3.69
N HIS A 109 -11.64 -28.77 2.51
CA HIS A 109 -10.99 -27.57 1.96
C HIS A 109 -12.04 -26.51 1.60
N GLY A 110 -13.23 -26.91 1.14
CA GLY A 110 -14.31 -25.98 0.81
C GLY A 110 -14.82 -25.23 2.04
N LYS A 111 -14.94 -25.90 3.19
CA LYS A 111 -15.30 -25.23 4.45
C LYS A 111 -14.22 -24.23 4.89
N ALA A 112 -12.95 -24.63 4.83
CA ALA A 112 -11.83 -23.75 5.17
C ALA A 112 -11.76 -22.51 4.25
N TYR A 113 -11.94 -22.70 2.94
CA TYR A 113 -12.02 -21.60 1.98
C TYR A 113 -13.17 -20.63 2.31
N LEU A 114 -14.37 -21.16 2.60
CA LEU A 114 -15.54 -20.35 2.92
C LEU A 114 -15.41 -19.61 4.24
N GLU A 115 -14.72 -20.17 5.23
CA GLU A 115 -14.45 -19.51 6.51
C GLU A 115 -13.63 -18.22 6.31
N THR A 116 -12.57 -18.28 5.51
CA THR A 116 -11.68 -17.14 5.26
C THR A 116 -12.28 -16.15 4.25
N SER A 117 -12.82 -16.62 3.13
CA SER A 117 -13.37 -15.73 2.08
C SER A 117 -14.51 -14.83 2.59
N ARG A 118 -15.35 -15.35 3.50
CA ARG A 118 -16.45 -14.60 4.12
C ARG A 118 -16.00 -13.51 5.10
N LYS A 119 -14.73 -13.50 5.50
CA LYS A 119 -14.17 -12.38 6.27
C LYS A 119 -13.98 -11.14 5.40
N VAL A 120 -13.74 -11.33 4.10
CA VAL A 120 -13.44 -10.25 3.14
C VAL A 120 -14.67 -9.79 2.39
N VAL A 121 -15.55 -10.71 2.00
CA VAL A 121 -16.81 -10.40 1.31
C VAL A 121 -17.94 -10.38 2.35
N LYS A 122 -18.39 -9.18 2.72
CA LYS A 122 -19.60 -8.97 3.54
C LYS A 122 -20.80 -8.66 2.68
#